data_AF-A0A1B0C402-F1
#
_entry.id   AF-A0A1B0C402-F1
#
_cell.length_a   1.000
_cell.length_b   1.000
_cell.length_c   1.000
_cell.angle_alpha   90.00
_cell.angle_beta   90.00
_cell.angle_gamma   90.00
#
_symmetry.space_group_name_H-M   'P 1'
#
loop_
_entity.id
_entity.type
_entity.pdbx_description
1 polymer ?
#
loop_
_entity_poly.entity_id
_entity_poly.type
_entity_poly.pdbx_seq_one_letter_code
_entity_poly.pdbx_strand_id
1 'polypeptide(L)'
;MLCPDLFSIYTQQELQDQLYNQLNTLKPRPSIYDPDFIAANQSERVDNIIKGTKYEQFEKKCQEISDFKQQNNLDIIVVLWTANAERICDVKPGLNTTMHELEAFLKANKAEVPPSTVFAIASINEGCTYINGSPQNTFVPGLIELAEHKHVFIAGDDFKSGQTKLKSVLVDFLVGAGIKPVSIVSYNHLGNNDGKNLSAPHQFRSKEVILL
;
A
#
# COMPACT_ATOMS: atom_id res chain seq x y z
N MET A 1 8.99 4.63 -18.62
CA MET A 1 9.29 6.08 -18.52
C MET A 1 9.56 6.42 -17.06
N LEU A 2 10.30 7.50 -16.72
CA LEU A 2 10.14 8.07 -15.38
C LEU A 2 8.66 8.38 -15.21
N CYS A 3 8.09 8.11 -14.04
CA CYS A 3 6.81 8.69 -13.72
C CYS A 3 6.99 10.22 -13.83
N PRO A 4 6.36 10.92 -14.79
CA PRO A 4 6.50 12.38 -14.90
C PRO A 4 6.09 13.08 -13.60
N ASP A 5 5.33 12.37 -12.74
CA ASP A 5 4.87 12.81 -11.43
C ASP A 5 5.91 12.73 -10.31
N LEU A 6 7.12 12.19 -10.55
CA LEU A 6 8.18 12.17 -9.51
C LEU A 6 8.65 13.60 -9.18
N PHE A 7 8.48 14.52 -10.13
CA PHE A 7 8.48 15.96 -9.90
C PHE A 7 7.05 16.43 -9.72
N SER A 8 6.43 15.98 -8.65
CA SER A 8 5.12 16.48 -8.31
C SER A 8 5.20 17.99 -8.06
N ILE A 9 4.09 18.68 -8.29
CA ILE A 9 3.87 20.10 -7.98
C ILE A 9 4.12 20.49 -6.49
N TYR A 10 4.62 19.57 -5.65
CA TYR A 10 4.92 19.79 -4.23
C TYR A 10 6.30 20.39 -3.99
N THR A 11 7.21 20.36 -4.96
CA THR A 11 8.58 20.86 -4.81
C THR A 11 8.82 22.09 -5.67
N GLN A 12 9.55 23.07 -5.12
CA GLN A 12 9.94 24.29 -5.86
C GLN A 12 10.84 23.93 -7.04
N GLN A 13 10.64 24.59 -8.19
CA GLN A 13 11.39 24.33 -9.43
C GLN A 13 12.91 24.30 -9.22
N GLU A 14 13.45 25.23 -8.44
CA GLU A 14 14.89 25.30 -8.14
C GLU A 14 15.42 24.02 -7.50
N LEU A 15 14.66 23.43 -6.57
CA LEU A 15 15.02 22.16 -5.94
C LEU A 15 14.91 21.00 -6.95
N GLN A 16 13.92 21.06 -7.85
CA GLN A 16 13.76 20.06 -8.89
C GLN A 16 14.98 20.03 -9.82
N ASP A 17 15.42 21.21 -10.26
CA ASP A 17 16.57 21.36 -11.14
C ASP A 17 17.86 20.85 -10.48
N GLN A 18 18.03 21.13 -9.18
CA GLN A 18 19.15 20.62 -8.39
C GLN A 18 19.17 19.09 -8.28
N LEU A 19 18.00 18.45 -8.14
CA LEU A 19 17.88 17.01 -7.95
C LEU A 19 17.73 16.23 -9.26
N TYR A 20 17.46 16.89 -10.38
CA TYR A 20 17.12 16.27 -11.66
C TYR A 20 18.11 15.19 -12.10
N ASN A 21 19.40 15.54 -12.10
CA ASN A 21 20.44 14.62 -12.58
C ASN A 21 20.53 13.34 -11.73
N GLN A 22 20.24 13.43 -10.44
CA GLN A 22 20.24 12.28 -9.53
C GLN A 22 18.94 11.48 -9.64
N LEU A 23 17.77 12.13 -9.57
CA LEU A 23 16.49 11.43 -9.59
C LEU A 23 16.17 10.81 -10.94
N ASN A 24 16.67 11.39 -12.04
CA ASN A 24 16.42 10.85 -13.38
C ASN A 24 17.06 9.45 -13.58
N THR A 25 18.11 9.10 -12.85
CA THR A 25 18.72 7.76 -12.93
C THR A 25 17.90 6.69 -12.21
N LEU A 26 17.00 7.09 -11.31
CA LEU A 26 16.16 6.16 -10.54
C LEU A 26 14.91 5.81 -11.35
N LYS A 27 14.80 4.56 -11.80
CA LYS A 27 13.63 4.05 -12.52
C LYS A 27 12.91 2.99 -11.67
N PRO A 28 11.58 3.13 -11.44
CA PRO A 28 10.81 2.10 -10.77
C PRO A 28 10.86 0.77 -11.52
N ARG A 29 10.99 -0.34 -10.77
CA ARG A 29 10.84 -1.69 -11.33
C ARG A 29 9.38 -1.92 -11.78
N PRO A 30 9.14 -2.81 -12.75
CA PRO A 30 7.79 -3.24 -13.08
C PRO A 30 7.04 -3.75 -11.84
N SER A 31 5.73 -3.46 -11.77
CA SER A 31 4.91 -3.82 -10.61
C SER A 31 3.73 -4.71 -10.98
N ILE A 32 3.03 -5.20 -9.96
CA ILE A 32 1.79 -5.97 -10.13
C ILE A 32 0.65 -4.98 -10.35
N TYR A 33 -0.16 -5.23 -11.36
CA TYR A 33 -1.37 -4.45 -11.65
C TYR A 33 -2.56 -5.39 -11.73
N ASP A 34 -3.56 -5.11 -10.90
CA ASP A 34 -4.86 -5.76 -10.96
C ASP A 34 -5.93 -4.65 -11.07
N PRO A 35 -6.60 -4.52 -12.24
CA PRO A 35 -7.55 -3.43 -12.49
C PRO A 35 -8.76 -3.46 -11.55
N ASP A 36 -9.07 -4.60 -10.94
CA ASP A 36 -10.23 -4.74 -10.07
C ASP A 36 -10.00 -4.17 -8.66
N PHE A 37 -8.76 -3.87 -8.29
CA PHE A 37 -8.41 -3.38 -6.96
C PHE A 37 -8.26 -1.87 -6.86
N ILE A 38 -7.97 -1.17 -7.96
CA ILE A 38 -7.82 0.29 -8.00
C ILE A 38 -8.85 0.93 -8.93
N ALA A 39 -8.92 2.27 -8.95
CA ALA A 39 -9.88 2.96 -9.80
C ALA A 39 -9.57 2.72 -11.29
N ALA A 40 -10.60 2.47 -12.12
CA ALA A 40 -10.43 2.26 -13.56
C ALA A 40 -9.73 3.42 -14.29
N ASN A 41 -9.83 4.64 -13.74
CA ASN A 41 -9.16 5.85 -14.22
C ASN A 41 -7.63 5.85 -14.07
N GLN A 42 -7.05 4.79 -13.50
CA GLN A 42 -5.61 4.56 -13.41
C GLN A 42 -5.06 3.81 -14.63
N SER A 43 -5.90 3.16 -15.44
CA SER A 43 -5.50 2.32 -16.58
C SER A 43 -4.53 3.00 -17.55
N GLU A 44 -4.73 4.28 -17.86
CA GLU A 44 -3.86 5.04 -18.78
C GLU A 44 -2.43 5.25 -18.24
N ARG A 45 -2.23 5.16 -16.92
CA ARG A 45 -0.91 5.29 -16.27
C ARG A 45 -0.11 3.99 -16.31
N VAL A 46 -0.74 2.88 -16.63
CA VAL A 46 -0.14 1.54 -16.49
C VAL A 46 0.67 1.19 -17.74
N ASP A 47 1.99 1.39 -17.67
CA ASP A 47 2.95 1.03 -18.74
C ASP A 47 4.07 0.07 -18.27
N ASN A 48 4.14 -0.24 -16.97
CA ASN A 48 5.29 -0.91 -16.35
C ASN A 48 4.85 -2.07 -15.43
N ILE A 49 4.44 -3.19 -16.04
CA ILE A 49 3.81 -4.32 -15.33
C ILE A 49 4.60 -5.63 -15.40
N ILE A 50 4.47 -6.43 -14.35
CA ILE A 50 4.89 -7.83 -14.32
C ILE A 50 3.72 -8.68 -14.82
N LYS A 51 3.98 -9.42 -15.90
CA LYS A 51 3.02 -10.36 -16.48
C LYS A 51 3.11 -11.73 -15.79
N GLY A 52 2.12 -12.57 -16.03
CA GLY A 52 2.04 -13.92 -15.49
C GLY A 52 0.95 -14.06 -14.43
N THR A 53 0.92 -15.23 -13.82
CA THR A 53 0.07 -15.57 -12.68
C THR A 53 0.51 -14.82 -11.42
N LYS A 54 -0.38 -14.75 -10.42
CA LYS A 54 -0.08 -14.15 -9.12
C LYS A 54 1.06 -14.84 -8.39
N TYR A 55 1.24 -16.14 -8.61
CA TYR A 55 2.37 -16.88 -8.06
C TYR A 55 3.69 -16.50 -8.75
N GLU A 56 3.72 -16.40 -10.08
CA GLU A 56 4.92 -15.91 -10.80
C GLU A 56 5.28 -14.46 -10.43
N GLN A 57 4.26 -13.62 -10.22
CA GLN A 57 4.43 -12.26 -9.73
C GLN A 57 5.00 -12.22 -8.31
N PHE A 58 4.51 -13.08 -7.42
CA PHE A 58 5.04 -13.29 -6.07
C PHE A 58 6.51 -13.70 -6.10
N GLU A 59 6.87 -14.72 -6.88
CA GLU A 59 8.25 -15.21 -7.02
C GLU A 59 9.15 -14.10 -7.56
N LYS A 60 8.66 -13.33 -8.55
CA LYS A 60 9.40 -12.17 -9.07
C LYS A 60 9.66 -11.11 -8.00
N LYS A 61 8.68 -10.82 -7.13
CA LYS A 61 8.89 -9.87 -6.02
C LYS A 61 9.90 -10.38 -4.99
N CYS A 62 9.85 -11.66 -4.63
CA CYS A 62 10.85 -12.28 -3.76
C CYS A 62 12.26 -12.14 -4.33
N GLN A 63 12.42 -12.49 -5.62
CA GLN A 63 13.71 -12.35 -6.31
C GLN A 63 14.19 -10.89 -6.33
N GLU A 64 13.31 -9.93 -6.62
CA GLU A 64 13.70 -8.51 -6.66
C GLU A 64 14.13 -7.96 -5.30
N ILE A 65 13.50 -8.40 -4.21
CA ILE A 65 13.90 -8.05 -2.84
C ILE A 65 15.28 -8.64 -2.53
N SER A 66 15.48 -9.93 -2.83
CA SER A 66 16.76 -10.63 -2.61
C SER A 66 17.90 -10.03 -3.44
N ASP A 67 17.66 -9.76 -4.72
CA ASP A 67 18.59 -9.10 -5.62
C ASP A 67 18.97 -7.71 -5.09
N PHE A 68 17.97 -6.93 -4.65
CA PHE A 68 18.21 -5.59 -4.11
C PHE A 68 19.06 -5.65 -2.83
N LYS A 69 18.81 -6.63 -1.97
CA LYS A 69 19.61 -6.88 -0.75
C LYS A 69 21.07 -7.14 -1.10
N GLN A 70 21.32 -8.08 -2.01
CA GLN A 70 22.66 -8.53 -2.38
C GLN A 70 23.43 -7.46 -3.14
N GLN A 71 22.80 -6.83 -4.14
CA GLN A 71 23.44 -5.81 -4.99
C GLN A 71 23.90 -4.58 -4.20
N ASN A 72 23.20 -4.26 -3.10
CA ASN A 72 23.51 -3.10 -2.26
C ASN A 72 24.18 -3.48 -0.94
N ASN A 73 24.49 -4.77 -0.73
CA ASN A 73 25.09 -5.31 0.51
C ASN A 73 24.34 -4.83 1.77
N LEU A 74 23.02 -5.05 1.81
CA LEU A 74 22.15 -4.58 2.88
C LEU A 74 21.86 -5.70 3.89
N ASP A 75 21.88 -5.37 5.18
CA ASP A 75 21.45 -6.29 6.23
C ASP A 75 19.93 -6.28 6.43
N ILE A 76 19.34 -5.08 6.36
CA ILE A 76 17.94 -4.79 6.68
C ILE A 76 17.25 -4.19 5.47
N ILE A 77 16.05 -4.69 5.16
CA ILE A 77 15.15 -4.12 4.16
C ILE A 77 13.79 -3.87 4.81
N VAL A 78 13.22 -2.71 4.50
CA VAL A 78 11.84 -2.35 4.81
C VAL A 78 11.11 -2.14 3.49
N VAL A 79 10.00 -2.83 3.31
CA VAL A 79 9.09 -2.65 2.18
C VAL A 79 7.92 -1.80 2.65
N LEU A 80 7.62 -0.73 1.92
CA LEU A 80 6.56 0.21 2.27
C LEU A 80 5.62 0.38 1.08
N TRP A 81 4.34 0.13 1.33
CA TRP A 81 3.28 0.40 0.36
C TRP A 81 2.87 1.87 0.42
N THR A 82 3.15 2.59 -0.66
CA THR A 82 2.71 3.98 -0.89
C THR A 82 2.09 4.13 -2.28
N ALA A 83 1.53 3.05 -2.82
CA ALA A 83 0.83 3.06 -4.09
C ALA A 83 -0.62 3.55 -3.91
N ASN A 84 -1.40 3.47 -4.98
CA ASN A 84 -2.83 3.77 -4.94
C ASN A 84 -3.55 2.96 -3.85
N ALA A 85 -4.52 3.59 -3.18
CA ALA A 85 -5.42 2.89 -2.27
C ALA A 85 -6.23 1.85 -3.04
N GLU A 86 -6.19 0.60 -2.55
CA GLU A 86 -6.99 -0.49 -3.11
C GLU A 86 -8.38 -0.53 -2.45
N ARG A 87 -9.33 -1.24 -3.07
CA ARG A 87 -10.59 -1.60 -2.40
C ARG A 87 -10.32 -2.61 -1.27
N ILE A 88 -11.27 -2.70 -0.33
CA ILE A 88 -11.29 -3.76 0.68
C ILE A 88 -11.46 -5.13 0.01
N CYS A 89 -10.68 -6.10 0.48
CA CYS A 89 -10.75 -7.50 0.07
C CYS A 89 -11.68 -8.29 1.00
N ASP A 90 -12.37 -9.29 0.45
CA ASP A 90 -13.13 -10.25 1.26
C ASP A 90 -12.24 -10.96 2.27
N VAL A 91 -12.77 -11.21 3.47
CA VAL A 91 -12.14 -12.07 4.49
C VAL A 91 -13.08 -13.20 4.84
N LYS A 92 -12.71 -14.44 4.49
CA LYS A 92 -13.55 -15.63 4.73
C LYS A 92 -12.75 -16.94 4.80
N PRO A 93 -13.25 -17.96 5.53
CA PRO A 93 -12.66 -19.29 5.54
C PRO A 93 -12.51 -19.87 4.13
N GLY A 94 -11.41 -20.59 3.89
CA GLY A 94 -11.04 -21.12 2.58
C GLY A 94 -10.49 -20.08 1.60
N LEU A 95 -10.28 -18.83 2.05
CA LEU A 95 -9.71 -17.75 1.24
C LEU A 95 -8.37 -17.24 1.81
N ASN A 96 -8.40 -16.63 2.98
CA ASN A 96 -7.28 -15.85 3.53
C ASN A 96 -7.30 -15.74 5.06
N THR A 97 -7.97 -16.66 5.75
CA THR A 97 -8.06 -16.67 7.21
C THR A 97 -6.92 -17.41 7.88
N THR A 98 -6.17 -18.23 7.14
CA THR A 98 -4.95 -18.89 7.64
C THR A 98 -3.77 -18.71 6.67
N MET A 99 -2.54 -18.87 7.13
CA MET A 99 -1.34 -18.78 6.30
C MET A 99 -1.32 -19.85 5.19
N HIS A 100 -1.84 -21.06 5.48
CA HIS A 100 -1.95 -22.14 4.51
C HIS A 100 -2.96 -21.82 3.41
N GLU A 101 -4.08 -21.18 3.77
CA GLU A 101 -5.05 -20.69 2.80
C GLU A 101 -4.42 -19.64 1.89
N LEU A 102 -3.64 -18.69 2.42
CA LEU A 102 -2.96 -17.67 1.60
C LEU A 102 -1.98 -18.27 0.59
N GLU A 103 -1.21 -19.29 0.97
CA GLU A 103 -0.30 -19.95 0.04
C GLU A 103 -1.06 -20.67 -1.07
N ALA A 104 -2.11 -21.41 -0.71
CA ALA A 104 -2.98 -22.09 -1.68
C ALA A 104 -3.69 -21.08 -2.59
N PHE A 105 -4.09 -19.93 -2.03
CA PHE A 105 -4.78 -18.84 -2.71
C PHE A 105 -3.92 -18.16 -3.78
N LEU A 106 -2.63 -17.92 -3.48
CA LEU A 106 -1.65 -17.46 -4.45
C LEU A 106 -1.44 -18.47 -5.59
N LYS A 107 -1.21 -19.75 -5.23
CA LYS A 107 -0.94 -20.83 -6.22
C LYS A 107 -2.14 -21.09 -7.12
N ALA A 108 -3.36 -20.96 -6.60
CA ALA A 108 -4.59 -21.12 -7.37
C ALA A 108 -4.96 -19.90 -8.23
N ASN A 109 -4.13 -18.85 -8.25
CA ASN A 109 -4.32 -17.63 -9.04
C ASN A 109 -5.72 -17.00 -8.88
N LYS A 110 -6.23 -16.95 -7.65
CA LYS A 110 -7.58 -16.50 -7.35
C LYS A 110 -7.73 -14.98 -7.56
N ALA A 111 -8.91 -14.54 -8.00
CA ALA A 111 -9.18 -13.13 -8.30
C ALA A 111 -9.02 -12.21 -7.06
N GLU A 112 -9.40 -12.69 -5.87
CA GLU A 112 -9.46 -11.86 -4.66
C GLU A 112 -8.10 -11.62 -3.97
N VAL A 113 -6.97 -11.95 -4.61
CA VAL A 113 -5.63 -11.63 -4.07
C VAL A 113 -5.24 -10.24 -4.54
N PRO A 114 -5.24 -9.20 -3.69
CA PRO A 114 -4.82 -7.88 -4.10
C PRO A 114 -3.30 -7.83 -4.32
N PRO A 115 -2.81 -6.95 -5.20
CA PRO A 115 -1.38 -6.67 -5.32
C PRO A 115 -0.70 -6.38 -3.98
N SER A 116 -1.31 -5.61 -3.07
CA SER A 116 -0.73 -5.33 -1.75
C SER A 116 -0.44 -6.60 -0.93
N THR A 117 -1.34 -7.59 -0.95
CA THR A 117 -1.14 -8.89 -0.27
C THR A 117 0.01 -9.66 -0.91
N VAL A 118 0.16 -9.64 -2.24
CA VAL A 118 1.31 -10.30 -2.90
C VAL A 118 2.63 -9.68 -2.44
N PHE A 119 2.72 -8.35 -2.37
CA PHE A 119 3.90 -7.67 -1.85
C PHE A 119 4.17 -7.98 -0.38
N ALA A 120 3.14 -8.05 0.45
CA ALA A 120 3.29 -8.36 1.87
C ALA A 120 3.78 -9.79 2.08
N ILE A 121 3.21 -10.78 1.38
CA ILE A 121 3.66 -12.18 1.46
C ILE A 121 5.11 -12.30 0.98
N ALA A 122 5.48 -11.65 -0.14
CA ALA A 122 6.86 -11.64 -0.63
C ALA A 122 7.84 -11.03 0.38
N SER A 123 7.46 -9.90 1.00
CA SER A 123 8.29 -9.23 2.00
C SER A 123 8.51 -10.11 3.23
N ILE A 124 7.45 -10.71 3.76
CA ILE A 124 7.52 -11.59 4.91
C ILE A 124 8.35 -12.85 4.61
N ASN A 125 8.20 -13.43 3.41
CA ASN A 125 8.99 -14.60 3.02
C ASN A 125 10.49 -14.30 2.89
N GLU A 126 10.85 -13.09 2.47
CA GLU A 126 12.23 -12.60 2.42
C GLU A 126 12.73 -12.04 3.76
N GLY A 127 11.98 -12.19 4.85
CA GLY A 127 12.37 -11.71 6.18
C GLY A 127 12.38 -10.18 6.32
N CYS A 128 11.67 -9.48 5.45
CA CYS A 128 11.66 -8.01 5.37
C CYS A 128 10.42 -7.43 6.03
N THR A 129 10.59 -6.38 6.83
CA THR A 129 9.46 -5.66 7.44
C THR A 129 8.56 -5.06 6.37
N TYR A 130 7.25 -5.22 6.49
CA TYR A 130 6.27 -4.64 5.55
C TYR A 130 5.40 -3.58 6.22
N ILE A 131 5.32 -2.39 5.63
CA ILE A 131 4.51 -1.27 6.12
C ILE A 131 3.43 -0.93 5.11
N ASN A 132 2.15 -1.00 5.52
CA ASN A 132 1.03 -0.55 4.72
C ASN A 132 0.72 0.93 4.99
N GLY A 133 1.07 1.81 4.04
CA GLY A 133 0.78 3.24 4.11
C GLY A 133 -0.60 3.64 3.56
N SER A 134 -1.39 2.68 3.11
CA SER A 134 -2.69 2.90 2.45
C SER A 134 -3.83 2.23 3.23
N PRO A 135 -5.11 2.55 2.94
CA PRO A 135 -6.21 2.18 3.83
C PRO A 135 -6.85 0.81 3.56
N GLN A 136 -6.40 0.07 2.56
CA GLN A 136 -6.94 -1.28 2.31
C GLN A 136 -6.53 -2.26 3.41
N ASN A 137 -7.33 -3.31 3.61
CA ASN A 137 -7.13 -4.36 4.62
C ASN A 137 -6.09 -5.41 4.19
N THR A 138 -4.86 -5.00 3.85
CA THR A 138 -3.80 -5.92 3.43
C THR A 138 -3.52 -6.99 4.51
N PHE A 139 -3.60 -6.63 5.79
CA PHE A 139 -3.36 -7.50 6.94
C PHE A 139 -4.56 -8.38 7.30
N VAL A 140 -4.94 -9.26 6.38
CA VAL A 140 -5.92 -10.35 6.62
C VAL A 140 -5.37 -11.36 7.64
N PRO A 141 -6.23 -12.14 8.34
CA PRO A 141 -5.79 -13.00 9.44
C PRO A 141 -4.67 -13.98 9.06
N GLY A 142 -4.74 -14.59 7.87
CA GLY A 142 -3.68 -15.49 7.41
C GLY A 142 -2.34 -14.81 7.18
N LEU A 143 -2.33 -13.50 6.89
CA LEU A 143 -1.10 -12.74 6.66
C LEU A 143 -0.45 -12.36 7.99
N ILE A 144 -1.27 -12.05 9.00
CA ILE A 144 -0.82 -11.84 10.38
C ILE A 144 -0.19 -13.14 10.90
N GLU A 145 -0.87 -14.28 10.74
CA GLU A 145 -0.35 -15.60 11.11
C GLU A 145 1.00 -15.90 10.40
N LEU A 146 1.10 -15.60 9.11
CA LEU A 146 2.35 -15.76 8.35
C LEU A 146 3.49 -14.89 8.93
N ALA A 147 3.21 -13.63 9.26
CA ALA A 147 4.19 -12.71 9.84
C ALA A 147 4.66 -13.18 11.23
N GLU A 148 3.75 -13.65 12.08
CA GLU A 148 4.05 -14.23 13.38
C GLU A 148 4.93 -15.47 13.26
N HIS A 149 4.55 -16.40 12.37
CA HIS A 149 5.31 -17.62 12.10
C HIS A 149 6.72 -17.35 11.58
N LYS A 150 6.90 -16.30 10.76
CA LYS A 150 8.19 -15.90 10.18
C LYS A 150 8.99 -14.95 11.07
N HIS A 151 8.43 -14.50 12.20
CA HIS A 151 9.01 -13.50 13.09
C HIS A 151 9.38 -12.18 12.38
N VAL A 152 8.49 -11.71 11.50
CA VAL A 152 8.68 -10.48 10.72
C VAL A 152 7.69 -9.41 11.17
N PHE A 153 8.15 -8.16 11.26
CA PHE A 153 7.27 -7.04 11.58
C PHE A 153 6.38 -6.65 10.39
N ILE A 154 5.12 -6.38 10.72
CA ILE A 154 4.16 -5.71 9.84
C ILE A 154 3.59 -4.49 10.57
N ALA A 155 3.31 -3.40 9.85
CA ALA A 155 2.76 -2.17 10.44
C ALA A 155 1.84 -1.43 9.48
N GLY A 156 0.85 -0.72 10.01
CA GLY A 156 -0.19 0.00 9.26
C GLY A 156 -1.44 0.15 10.12
N ASP A 157 -2.60 0.52 9.56
CA ASP A 157 -2.88 0.89 8.16
C ASP A 157 -3.04 2.41 8.01
N ASP A 158 -2.78 2.92 6.80
CA ASP A 158 -2.93 4.32 6.37
C ASP A 158 -2.05 5.38 7.07
N PHE A 159 -1.53 6.32 6.29
CA PHE A 159 -0.75 7.42 6.86
C PHE A 159 -1.62 8.45 7.59
N LYS A 160 -1.38 8.59 8.89
CA LYS A 160 -1.98 9.65 9.73
C LYS A 160 -1.19 10.96 9.64
N SER A 161 -1.34 11.67 8.53
CA SER A 161 -0.50 12.84 8.19
C SER A 161 -1.07 14.20 8.63
N GLY A 162 -2.35 14.48 8.36
CA GLY A 162 -2.95 15.82 8.47
C GLY A 162 -4.22 15.86 9.32
N GLN A 163 -5.40 15.87 8.65
CA GLN A 163 -6.70 16.06 9.32
C GLN A 163 -6.94 15.02 10.43
N THR A 164 -6.70 13.73 10.17
CA THR A 164 -6.88 12.65 11.16
C THR A 164 -5.90 12.76 12.33
N LYS A 165 -4.69 13.26 12.08
CA LYS A 165 -3.70 13.53 13.13
C LYS A 165 -4.24 14.57 14.10
N LEU A 166 -4.68 15.71 13.57
CA LEU A 166 -5.28 16.78 14.37
C LEU A 166 -6.57 16.32 15.07
N LYS A 167 -7.46 15.61 14.35
CA LYS A 167 -8.72 15.09 14.89
C LYS A 167 -8.46 14.24 16.13
N SER A 168 -7.50 13.32 16.08
CA SER A 168 -7.22 12.44 17.22
C SER A 168 -6.72 13.18 18.45
N VAL A 169 -5.88 14.21 18.28
CA VAL A 169 -5.39 15.03 19.40
C VAL A 169 -6.54 15.87 19.97
N LEU A 170 -7.35 16.48 19.10
CA LEU A 170 -8.44 17.35 19.50
C LEU A 170 -9.55 16.59 20.25
N VAL A 171 -9.95 15.42 19.75
CA VAL A 171 -10.99 14.61 20.39
C VAL A 171 -10.52 14.08 21.74
N ASP A 172 -9.27 13.60 21.82
CA ASP A 172 -8.68 13.15 23.07
C ASP A 172 -8.65 14.27 24.12
N PHE A 173 -8.19 15.47 23.73
CA PHE A 173 -8.21 16.66 24.59
C PHE A 173 -9.62 17.01 25.09
N LEU A 174 -10.61 17.10 24.18
CA LEU A 174 -11.98 17.49 24.54
C LEU A 174 -12.59 16.50 25.54
N VAL A 175 -12.47 15.20 25.27
CA VAL A 175 -12.98 14.15 26.17
C VAL A 175 -12.22 14.16 27.49
N GLY A 176 -10.90 14.31 27.47
CA GLY A 176 -10.05 14.44 28.66
C GLY A 176 -10.42 15.65 29.53
N ALA A 177 -10.91 16.72 28.92
CA ALA A 177 -11.42 17.92 29.61
C ALA A 177 -12.88 17.78 30.09
N GLY A 178 -13.52 16.61 29.95
CA GLY A 178 -14.91 16.39 30.33
C GLY A 178 -15.94 17.00 29.36
N ILE A 179 -15.51 17.45 28.18
CA ILE A 179 -16.38 17.98 27.14
C ILE A 179 -16.81 16.81 26.26
N LYS A 180 -18.12 16.69 25.98
CA LYS A 180 -18.67 15.64 25.11
C LYS A 180 -18.86 16.17 23.68
N PRO A 181 -18.03 15.78 22.69
CA PRO A 181 -18.31 16.07 21.29
C PRO A 181 -19.60 15.33 20.87
N VAL A 182 -20.54 16.07 20.27
CA VAL A 182 -21.83 15.49 19.81
C VAL A 182 -21.93 15.41 18.28
N SER A 183 -21.03 16.08 17.56
CA SER A 183 -20.95 16.04 16.10
C SER A 183 -19.53 16.40 15.64
N ILE A 184 -18.99 15.61 14.71
CA ILE A 184 -17.73 15.87 14.03
C ILE A 184 -17.98 15.62 12.55
N VAL A 185 -17.91 16.67 11.74
CA VAL A 185 -18.07 16.58 10.28
C VAL A 185 -16.72 16.92 9.64
N SER A 186 -16.25 16.05 8.76
CA SER A 186 -14.91 16.16 8.15
C SER A 186 -15.03 16.08 6.63
N TYR A 187 -14.67 17.16 5.95
CA TYR A 187 -14.64 17.22 4.48
C TYR A 187 -13.20 17.34 3.99
N ASN A 188 -12.89 16.69 2.88
CA ASN A 188 -11.60 16.77 2.20
C ASN A 188 -11.81 16.86 0.69
N HIS A 189 -11.00 17.66 0.01
CA HIS A 189 -10.89 17.70 -1.44
C HIS A 189 -9.41 17.85 -1.81
N LEU A 190 -8.96 17.12 -2.82
CA LEU A 190 -7.58 17.12 -3.28
C LEU A 190 -7.55 16.81 -4.78
N GLY A 191 -6.65 17.47 -5.51
CA GLY A 191 -6.58 17.41 -6.99
C GLY A 191 -5.41 16.58 -7.53
N ASN A 192 -4.74 15.80 -6.67
CA ASN A 192 -3.62 14.93 -7.06
C ASN A 192 -4.11 13.53 -7.47
N ASN A 193 -3.17 12.62 -7.80
CA ASN A 193 -3.54 11.26 -8.21
C ASN A 193 -4.22 10.46 -7.09
N ASP A 194 -3.92 10.75 -5.82
CA ASP A 194 -4.61 10.13 -4.68
C ASP A 194 -6.11 10.51 -4.69
N GLY A 195 -6.43 11.80 -4.84
CA GLY A 195 -7.82 12.25 -5.03
C GLY A 195 -8.50 11.66 -6.26
N LYS A 196 -7.77 11.57 -7.38
CA LYS A 196 -8.28 10.93 -8.61
C LYS A 196 -8.59 9.45 -8.40
N ASN A 197 -7.77 8.70 -7.65
CA ASN A 197 -8.05 7.30 -7.33
C ASN A 197 -9.22 7.16 -6.35
N LEU A 198 -9.27 8.01 -5.33
CA LEU A 198 -10.32 8.02 -4.31
C LEU A 198 -11.66 8.58 -4.81
N SER A 199 -11.75 9.06 -6.06
CA SER A 199 -13.04 9.44 -6.65
C SER A 199 -13.93 8.23 -6.94
N ALA A 200 -13.37 7.03 -6.96
CA ALA A 200 -14.11 5.79 -7.15
C ALA A 200 -14.68 5.26 -5.81
N PRO A 201 -15.96 4.85 -5.74
CA PRO A 201 -16.61 4.50 -4.47
C PRO A 201 -15.93 3.39 -3.67
N HIS A 202 -15.40 2.36 -4.33
CA HIS A 202 -14.76 1.23 -3.64
C HIS A 202 -13.43 1.61 -2.99
N GLN A 203 -12.65 2.46 -3.64
CA GLN A 203 -11.40 3.00 -3.09
C GLN A 203 -11.67 4.04 -2.00
N PHE A 204 -12.69 4.89 -2.19
CA PHE A 204 -13.15 5.81 -1.15
C PHE A 204 -13.59 5.06 0.11
N ARG A 205 -14.29 3.93 -0.03
CA ARG A 205 -14.77 3.13 1.11
C ARG A 205 -13.62 2.65 2.01
N SER A 206 -12.49 2.22 1.45
CA SER A 206 -11.30 1.86 2.23
C SER A 206 -10.85 3.04 3.10
N LYS A 207 -10.75 4.24 2.50
CA LYS A 207 -10.32 5.46 3.20
C LYS A 207 -11.33 5.90 4.25
N GLU A 208 -12.62 5.85 3.93
CA GLU A 208 -13.71 6.25 4.81
C GLU A 208 -13.71 5.45 6.12
N VAL A 209 -13.52 4.13 6.06
CA VAL A 209 -13.53 3.26 7.25
C VAL A 209 -12.41 3.63 8.24
N ILE A 210 -11.26 4.11 7.78
CA ILE A 210 -10.13 4.49 8.66
C ILE A 210 -10.26 5.93 9.19
N LEU A 211 -11.01 6.79 8.50
CA LEU A 211 -11.19 8.20 8.88
C LEU A 211 -12.31 8.44 9.90
N LEU A 212 -13.23 7.48 10.03
CA LEU A 212 -14.32 7.45 11.02
C LEU A 212 -13.79 7.05 12.40
#